data_AF-E9HGU8-F1
#
_entry.id   AF-E9HGU8-F1
#
_cell.length_a   1.000
_cell.length_b   1.000
_cell.length_c   1.000
_cell.angle_alpha   90.00
_cell.angle_beta   90.00
_cell.angle_gamma   90.00
#
_symmetry.space_group_name_H-M   'P 1'
#
loop_
_entity.id
_entity.type
_entity.pdbx_description
1 polymer ?
#
loop_
_entity_poly.entity_id
_entity_poly.type
_entity_poly.pdbx_seq_one_letter_code
_entity_poly.pdbx_strand_id
1 'polypeptide(L)'
;MEVGSQLVKEIQSGYRMEKPEYATNTMSKVMTDCWKTEPKERPTFRQLQEMIHDHIESSVSSDYWSLNFPYAKLSEEKRQSSCTAESLGLAKQLSDNIFKKKSRALSLPAEDA
;
A
#
# COMPACT_ATOMS: atom_id res chain seq x y z
N MET A 1 6.04 -34.67 -3.00
CA MET A 1 5.83 -33.40 -3.73
C MET A 1 6.98 -32.45 -3.34
N GLU A 2 8.00 -32.30 -4.18
CA GLU A 2 9.23 -31.52 -3.84
C GLU A 2 9.52 -30.35 -4.79
N VAL A 3 8.69 -30.14 -5.82
CA VAL A 3 8.93 -29.17 -6.91
C VAL A 3 9.14 -27.74 -6.36
N GLY A 4 8.43 -27.35 -5.31
CA GLY A 4 8.60 -26.04 -4.68
C GLY A 4 9.99 -25.83 -4.07
N SER A 5 10.63 -26.87 -3.55
CA SER A 5 11.95 -26.77 -2.92
C SER A 5 13.07 -26.50 -3.93
N GLN A 6 12.97 -27.09 -5.13
CA GLN A 6 13.95 -26.89 -6.20
C GLN A 6 13.83 -25.48 -6.78
N LEU A 7 12.61 -25.02 -7.06
CA LEU A 7 12.37 -23.66 -7.55
C LEU A 7 12.91 -22.61 -6.57
N VAL A 8 12.68 -22.78 -5.26
CA VAL A 8 13.19 -21.84 -4.25
C VAL A 8 14.72 -21.77 -4.28
N LYS A 9 15.41 -22.91 -4.43
CA LYS A 9 16.88 -22.94 -4.54
C LYS A 9 17.38 -22.19 -5.78
N GLU A 10 16.74 -22.38 -6.92
CA GLU A 10 17.12 -21.70 -8.17
C GLU A 10 16.88 -20.19 -8.07
N ILE A 11 15.74 -19.76 -7.55
CA ILE A 11 15.44 -18.34 -7.35
C ILE A 11 16.43 -17.69 -6.38
N GLN A 12 16.84 -18.40 -5.32
CA GLN A 12 17.85 -17.95 -4.37
C GLN A 12 19.26 -17.91 -4.97
N SER A 13 19.59 -18.81 -5.90
CA SER A 13 20.86 -18.76 -6.64
C SER A 13 20.90 -17.69 -7.72
N GLY A 14 19.82 -16.91 -7.87
CA GLY A 14 19.74 -15.79 -8.81
C GLY A 14 19.12 -16.13 -10.17
N TYR A 15 18.64 -17.36 -10.37
CA TYR A 15 17.95 -17.72 -11.61
C TYR A 15 16.70 -16.85 -11.80
N ARG A 16 16.51 -16.34 -13.02
CA ARG A 16 15.29 -15.67 -13.49
C ARG A 16 15.02 -16.12 -14.91
N MET A 17 13.76 -16.02 -15.33
CA MET A 17 13.37 -16.37 -16.69
C MET A 17 14.08 -15.49 -17.71
N GLU A 18 14.39 -16.08 -18.87
CA GLU A 18 14.86 -15.33 -20.03
C GLU A 18 13.75 -14.43 -20.60
N LYS A 19 14.16 -13.45 -21.42
CA LYS A 19 13.23 -12.56 -22.10
C LYS A 19 12.29 -13.37 -23.01
N PRO A 20 10.96 -13.26 -22.86
CA PRO A 20 10.02 -13.85 -23.81
C PRO A 20 10.23 -13.32 -25.24
N GLU A 21 9.92 -14.13 -26.25
CA GLU A 21 10.09 -13.79 -27.66
C GLU A 21 9.40 -12.46 -28.02
N TYR A 22 8.11 -12.34 -27.66
CA TYR A 22 7.27 -11.18 -27.97
C TYR A 22 7.37 -10.03 -26.97
N ALA A 23 8.20 -10.16 -25.93
CA ALA A 23 8.41 -9.07 -24.98
C ALA A 23 9.34 -8.01 -25.60
N THR A 24 8.90 -6.75 -25.55
CA THR A 24 9.76 -5.61 -25.89
C THR A 24 10.95 -5.52 -24.92
N ASN A 25 12.04 -4.88 -25.34
CA ASN A 25 13.22 -4.69 -24.49
C ASN A 25 12.88 -3.95 -23.19
N THR A 26 11.95 -2.99 -23.25
CA THR A 26 11.43 -2.32 -22.06
C THR A 26 10.72 -3.28 -21.13
N MET A 27 9.79 -4.10 -21.63
CA MET A 27 9.07 -5.02 -20.77
C MET A 27 10.04 -6.03 -20.14
N SER A 28 11.05 -6.47 -20.90
CA SER A 28 12.17 -7.25 -20.36
C SER A 28 12.86 -6.54 -19.21
N LYS A 29 13.24 -5.26 -19.38
CA LYS A 29 13.90 -4.45 -18.37
C LYS A 29 13.02 -4.29 -17.12
N VAL A 30 11.73 -4.00 -17.30
CA VAL A 30 10.75 -3.90 -16.22
C VAL A 30 10.72 -5.20 -15.40
N MET A 31 10.61 -6.35 -16.07
CA MET A 31 10.62 -7.66 -15.40
C MET A 31 11.92 -7.90 -14.64
N THR A 32 13.07 -7.65 -15.26
CA THR A 32 14.38 -7.81 -14.60
C THR A 32 14.55 -6.90 -13.39
N ASP A 33 14.12 -5.63 -13.49
CA ASP A 33 14.18 -4.67 -12.39
C ASP A 33 13.26 -5.06 -11.23
N CYS A 34 12.07 -5.60 -11.50
CA CYS A 34 11.17 -6.15 -10.48
C CYS A 34 11.74 -7.38 -9.76
N TRP A 35 12.67 -8.09 -10.39
CA TRP A 35 13.21 -9.36 -9.92
C TRP A 35 14.56 -9.27 -9.22
N LYS A 36 15.07 -8.06 -9.00
CA LYS A 36 16.33 -7.83 -8.27
C LYS A 36 16.35 -8.52 -6.91
N THR A 37 17.51 -9.06 -6.58
CA THR A 37 17.74 -9.79 -5.33
C THR A 37 17.50 -8.89 -4.12
N GLU A 38 18.09 -7.70 -4.12
CA GLU A 38 17.89 -6.70 -3.07
C GLU A 38 16.51 -6.04 -3.21
N PRO A 39 15.60 -6.18 -2.22
CA PRO A 39 14.26 -5.61 -2.30
C PRO A 39 14.25 -4.09 -2.48
N LYS A 40 15.22 -3.37 -1.92
CA LYS A 40 15.30 -1.90 -2.03
C LYS A 40 15.69 -1.41 -3.42
N GLU A 41 16.28 -2.26 -4.25
CA GLU A 41 16.65 -1.91 -5.63
C GLU A 41 15.50 -2.10 -6.63
N ARG A 42 14.40 -2.74 -6.19
CA ARG A 42 13.21 -2.95 -7.01
C ARG A 42 12.49 -1.62 -7.20
N PRO A 43 11.96 -1.34 -8.40
CA PRO A 43 11.25 -0.12 -8.66
C PRO A 43 9.96 -0.07 -7.84
N THR A 44 9.61 1.13 -7.38
CA THR A 44 8.30 1.39 -6.79
C THR A 44 7.21 1.27 -7.86
N PHE A 45 5.96 1.04 -7.45
CA PHE A 45 4.82 1.04 -8.37
C PHE A 45 4.70 2.35 -9.17
N ARG A 46 5.03 3.49 -8.55
CA ARG A 46 5.04 4.77 -9.26
C ARG A 46 6.06 4.80 -10.40
N GLN A 47 7.29 4.35 -10.13
CA GLN A 47 8.34 4.28 -11.16
C GLN A 47 7.97 3.28 -12.27
N LEU A 48 7.34 2.15 -11.93
CA LEU A 48 6.81 1.21 -12.92
C LEU A 48 5.76 1.86 -13.81
N GLN A 49 4.85 2.64 -13.22
CA GLN A 49 3.80 3.34 -13.95
C GLN A 49 4.37 4.35 -14.94
N GLU A 50 5.36 5.14 -14.51
CA GLU A 50 6.09 6.10 -15.35
C GLU A 50 6.83 5.39 -16.49
N MET A 51 7.60 4.33 -16.19
CA MET A 51 8.29 3.55 -17.22
C MET A 51 7.35 2.92 -18.23
N ILE A 52 6.17 2.43 -17.83
CA ILE A 52 5.21 1.82 -18.77
C ILE A 52 4.51 2.90 -19.60
N HIS A 53 4.19 4.04 -19.00
CA HIS A 53 3.54 5.18 -19.66
C HIS A 53 4.34 5.68 -20.87
N ASP A 54 5.67 5.78 -20.74
CA ASP A 54 6.56 6.25 -21.80
C ASP A 54 6.60 5.31 -23.03
N HIS A 55 6.14 4.07 -22.87
CA HIS A 55 6.08 3.07 -23.95
C HIS A 55 4.70 2.92 -24.58
N ILE A 56 3.69 3.62 -24.05
CA ILE A 56 2.36 3.69 -24.64
C ILE A 56 2.36 4.84 -25.67
N GLU A 57 1.69 4.63 -26.80
CA GLU A 57 1.56 5.67 -27.82
C GLU A 57 0.94 6.94 -27.24
N SER A 58 1.54 8.09 -27.54
CA SER A 58 1.16 9.38 -26.94
C SER A 58 -0.31 9.75 -27.17
N SER A 59 -0.89 9.29 -28.29
CA SER A 59 -2.30 9.50 -28.66
C SER A 59 -3.28 8.85 -27.69
N VAL A 60 -2.90 7.77 -27.01
CA VAL A 60 -3.74 7.00 -26.07
C VAL A 60 -3.23 7.02 -24.63
N SER A 61 -1.99 7.46 -24.42
CA SER A 61 -1.33 7.43 -23.11
C SER A 61 -2.05 8.30 -22.05
N SER A 62 -2.53 9.47 -22.46
CA SER A 62 -3.34 10.37 -21.61
C SER A 62 -4.66 9.71 -21.19
N ASP A 63 -5.37 9.12 -22.14
CA ASP A 63 -6.66 8.48 -21.90
C ASP A 63 -6.50 7.28 -20.96
N TYR A 64 -5.50 6.43 -21.19
CA TYR A 64 -5.20 5.29 -20.32
C TYR A 64 -4.88 5.71 -18.88
N TRP A 65 -4.10 6.78 -18.70
CA TRP A 65 -3.77 7.29 -17.37
C TRP A 65 -5.01 7.79 -16.63
N SER A 66 -5.94 8.44 -17.34
CA SER A 66 -7.16 8.99 -16.76
C SER A 66 -8.09 7.91 -16.17
N LEU A 67 -8.01 6.67 -16.66
CA LEU A 67 -8.79 5.53 -16.15
C LEU A 67 -8.46 5.17 -14.71
N ASN A 68 -7.28 5.55 -14.20
CA ASN A 68 -6.91 5.31 -12.81
C ASN A 68 -7.61 6.27 -11.83
N PHE A 69 -8.15 7.40 -12.31
CA PHE A 69 -8.80 8.41 -11.48
C PHE A 69 -9.90 7.88 -10.53
N PRO A 70 -10.88 7.08 -10.99
CA PRO A 70 -11.89 6.49 -10.10
C PRO A 70 -11.26 5.58 -9.03
N TYR A 71 -10.22 4.82 -9.36
CA TYR A 71 -9.56 3.91 -8.41
C TYR A 71 -8.72 4.67 -7.37
N ALA A 72 -8.09 5.78 -7.75
CA ALA A 72 -7.37 6.64 -6.83
C ALA A 72 -8.30 7.15 -5.72
N LYS A 73 -9.48 7.66 -6.09
CA LYS A 73 -10.49 8.12 -5.14
C LYS A 73 -10.97 7.01 -4.19
N LEU A 74 -11.26 5.83 -4.72
CA LEU A 74 -11.65 4.67 -3.90
C LEU A 74 -10.54 4.22 -2.94
N SER A 75 -9.27 4.31 -3.36
CA SER A 75 -8.12 3.96 -2.53
C SER A 75 -7.95 4.93 -1.35
N GLU A 76 -8.23 6.22 -1.57
CA GLU A 76 -8.22 7.27 -0.55
C GLU A 76 -9.38 7.08 0.44
N GLU A 77 -10.59 6.84 -0.06
CA GLU A 77 -11.77 6.55 0.74
C GLU A 77 -11.56 5.29 1.61
N LYS A 78 -10.94 4.24 1.06
CA LYS A 78 -10.61 3.01 1.80
C LYS A 78 -9.51 3.23 2.84
N ARG A 79 -8.51 4.07 2.55
CA ARG A 79 -7.51 4.49 3.54
C ARG A 79 -8.15 5.28 4.68
N GLN A 80 -9.14 6.11 4.36
CA GLN A 80 -9.88 6.90 5.35
C GLN A 80 -10.83 6.02 6.16
N SER A 81 -11.52 5.05 5.54
CA SER A 81 -12.41 4.11 6.23
C SER A 81 -11.65 3.14 7.15
N SER A 82 -10.42 2.75 6.76
CA SER A 82 -9.51 1.96 7.60
C SER A 82 -9.04 2.71 8.85
N CYS A 83 -9.12 4.05 8.88
CA CYS A 83 -8.66 4.87 10.00
C CYS A 83 -9.82 5.41 10.87
N THR A 84 -11.07 5.42 10.36
CA THR A 84 -12.22 5.97 11.09
C THR A 84 -12.96 4.94 11.95
N ALA A 85 -12.86 3.64 11.66
CA ALA A 85 -13.56 2.60 12.42
C ALA A 85 -12.91 2.31 13.79
N GLU A 86 -11.57 2.37 13.91
CA GLU A 86 -10.89 2.00 15.17
C GLU A 86 -10.28 3.18 15.92
N SER A 87 -9.90 4.28 15.25
CA SER A 87 -9.27 5.41 15.95
C SER A 87 -10.24 6.44 16.52
N LEU A 88 -11.45 6.61 15.96
CA LEU A 88 -12.41 7.62 16.44
C LEU A 88 -13.33 7.09 17.55
N GLY A 89 -13.60 5.78 17.57
CA GLY A 89 -14.43 5.15 18.61
C GLY A 89 -13.77 5.17 19.99
N LEU A 90 -12.48 4.81 20.07
CA LEU A 90 -11.73 4.82 21.33
C LEU A 90 -11.54 6.24 21.87
N ALA A 91 -11.23 7.21 21.00
CA ALA A 91 -11.05 8.61 21.43
C ALA A 91 -12.33 9.19 22.06
N LYS A 92 -13.51 8.87 21.50
CA LYS A 92 -14.80 9.31 22.04
C LYS A 92 -15.15 8.61 23.36
N GLN A 93 -14.93 7.29 23.45
CA GLN A 93 -15.15 6.55 24.70
C GLN A 93 -14.21 7.01 25.82
N LEU A 94 -12.96 7.38 25.51
CA LEU A 94 -12.03 7.93 26.49
C LEU A 94 -12.49 9.31 26.98
N SER A 95 -12.94 10.22 26.11
CA SER A 95 -13.46 11.53 26.56
C SER A 95 -14.72 11.40 27.40
N ASP A 96 -15.63 10.52 27.02
CA ASP A 96 -16.89 10.29 27.73
C ASP A 96 -16.64 9.67 29.11
N ASN A 97 -15.71 8.72 29.19
CA ASN A 97 -15.28 8.12 30.46
C ASN A 97 -14.51 9.10 31.35
N ILE A 98 -13.66 9.96 30.78
CA ILE A 98 -12.95 11.03 31.52
C ILE A 98 -13.95 12.05 32.09
N PHE A 99 -14.94 12.47 31.30
CA PHE A 99 -15.98 13.39 31.74
C PHE A 99 -16.85 12.79 32.85
N LYS A 100 -17.23 11.51 32.71
CA LYS A 100 -17.98 10.76 33.74
C LYS A 100 -17.17 10.54 35.03
N LYS A 101 -15.85 10.38 34.92
CA LYS A 101 -14.94 10.28 36.08
C LYS A 101 -14.76 11.64 36.79
N LYS A 102 -14.73 12.74 36.03
CA LYS A 102 -14.63 14.11 36.57
C LYS A 102 -15.90 14.55 37.30
N SER A 103 -17.08 14.14 36.82
CA SER A 103 -18.36 14.42 37.48
C SER A 103 -18.53 13.70 38.83
N ARG A 104 -17.88 12.54 39.02
CA ARG A 104 -17.94 11.77 40.28
C ARG A 104 -16.92 12.25 41.34
N ALA A 105 -15.91 13.01 40.94
CA ALA A 105 -14.85 13.51 41.83
C ALA A 105 -15.12 14.91 42.40
N LEU A 106 -16.23 15.57 42.03
CA LEU A 106 -16.58 16.92 42.45
C LEU A 106 -17.75 16.98 43.46
N SER A 107 -17.91 15.95 44.27
CA SER A 107 -18.79 15.96 45.43
C SER A 107 -18.03 15.48 46.67
N LEU A 108 -17.09 16.32 47.12
CA LEU A 108 -16.64 16.30 48.51
C LEU A 108 -17.58 17.23 49.28
N PRO A 109 -18.25 16.76 50.35
CA PRO A 109 -19.09 17.62 51.16
C PRO A 109 -18.25 18.66 51.89
N ALA A 110 -18.84 19.85 52.03
CA ALA A 110 -18.33 20.99 52.78
C ALA A 110 -18.01 20.62 54.23
N GLU A 111 -16.99 21.31 54.73
CA GLU A 111 -16.56 21.33 56.12
C GLU A 111 -17.69 21.84 57.03
N ASP A 112 -17.75 21.38 58.29
CA ASP A 112 -17.77 22.29 59.45
C ASP A 112 -17.68 21.52 60.78
N ALA A 113 -16.70 21.97 61.58
CA ALA A 113 -16.65 22.13 63.04
C ALA A 113 -17.17 21.04 63.99
#